data_AF-A0A7K2YFI0-F1
#
_entry.id   AF-A0A7K2YFI0-F1
#
_cell.length_a   1.000
_cell.length_b   1.000
_cell.length_c   1.000
_cell.angle_alpha   90.00
_cell.angle_beta   90.00
_cell.angle_gamma   90.00
#
_symmetry.space_group_name_H-M   'P 1'
#
loop_
_entity.id
_entity.type
_entity.pdbx_description
1 polymer ?
#
loop_
_entity_poly.entity_id
_entity_poly.type
_entity_poly.pdbx_seq_one_letter_code
_entity_poly.pdbx_strand_id
1 'polypeptide(L)'
;MYETAEIPAELIALQRDRDHAADAVRAFARENPGRLDAELTRQWSAAVKAERNAIHALHAHPMMVLGPNRFKIMRALRAAARIT
;
A
#
# COMPACT_ATOMS: atom_id res chain seq x y z
N MET A 1 -4.65 -7.67 28.52
CA MET A 1 -5.34 -8.18 27.32
C MET A 1 -5.53 -7.02 26.39
N TYR A 2 -4.86 -6.99 25.23
CA TYR A 2 -5.29 -6.08 24.17
C TYR A 2 -6.48 -6.78 23.53
N GLU A 3 -7.68 -6.24 23.73
CA GLU A 3 -8.82 -6.56 22.88
C GLU A 3 -8.33 -6.55 21.44
N THR A 4 -8.67 -7.59 20.68
CA THR A 4 -8.67 -7.57 19.23
C THR A 4 -9.61 -6.44 18.79
N ALA A 5 -9.14 -5.19 18.88
CA ALA A 5 -9.75 -4.07 18.21
C ALA A 5 -9.71 -4.46 16.73
N GLU A 6 -10.89 -4.80 16.21
CA GLU A 6 -11.07 -5.18 14.83
C GLU A 6 -10.46 -4.08 13.96
N ILE A 7 -9.57 -4.47 13.06
CA ILE A 7 -8.90 -3.50 12.20
C ILE A 7 -9.97 -2.93 11.28
N PRO A 8 -10.15 -1.58 11.23
CA PRO A 8 -11.18 -1.00 10.38
C PRO A 8 -11.07 -1.45 8.93
N ALA A 9 -12.20 -1.78 8.30
CA ALA A 9 -12.23 -2.30 6.94
C ALA A 9 -11.61 -1.32 5.93
N GLU A 10 -11.78 0.00 6.15
CA GLU A 10 -11.15 1.03 5.31
C GLU A 10 -9.62 0.99 5.37
N LEU A 11 -9.04 0.67 6.53
CA LEU A 11 -7.59 0.54 6.69
C LEU A 11 -7.06 -0.71 5.98
N ILE A 12 -7.81 -1.81 6.04
CA ILE A 12 -7.49 -3.04 5.29
C ILE A 12 -7.53 -2.75 3.78
N ALA A 13 -8.54 -2.02 3.30
CA ALA A 13 -8.65 -1.63 1.90
C ALA A 13 -7.46 -0.76 1.45
N LEU A 14 -7.12 0.29 2.21
CA LEU A 14 -5.95 1.15 1.93
C LEU A 14 -4.64 0.35 1.89
N GLN A 15 -4.50 -0.64 2.78
CA GLN A 15 -3.35 -1.54 2.80
C GLN A 15 -3.28 -2.42 1.55
N ARG A 16 -4.41 -2.92 1.05
CA ARG A 16 -4.49 -3.69 -0.20
C ARG A 16 -4.19 -2.84 -1.42
N ASP A 17 -4.74 -1.63 -1.50
CA ASP A 17 -4.50 -0.70 -2.61
C ASP A 17 -3.01 -0.37 -2.72
N ARG A 18 -2.34 -0.15 -1.58
CA ARG A 18 -0.89 0.06 -1.54
C ARG A 18 -0.13 -1.17 -2.05
N ASP A 19 -0.46 -2.36 -1.54
CA ASP A 19 0.25 -3.58 -1.91
C ASP A 19 0.05 -3.91 -3.41
N HIS A 20 -1.17 -3.73 -3.92
CA HIS A 20 -1.48 -3.89 -5.34
C HIS A 20 -0.72 -2.90 -6.23
N ALA A 21 -0.67 -1.61 -5.85
CA ALA A 21 0.09 -0.61 -6.59
C ALA A 21 1.60 -0.90 -6.59
N ALA A 22 2.14 -1.33 -5.44
CA ALA A 22 3.55 -1.71 -5.32
C ALA A 22 3.89 -2.94 -6.18
N ASP A 23 2.99 -3.92 -6.25
CA ASP A 23 3.16 -5.09 -7.11
C ASP A 23 3.08 -4.73 -8.59
N ALA A 24 2.18 -3.82 -8.99
CA ALA A 24 2.11 -3.31 -10.36
C ALA A 24 3.41 -2.59 -10.77
N VAL A 25 3.97 -1.75 -9.89
CA VAL A 25 5.27 -1.10 -10.10
C VAL A 25 6.38 -2.17 -10.24
N ARG A 26 6.41 -3.19 -9.37
CA ARG A 26 7.44 -4.25 -9.46
C ARG A 26 7.32 -5.09 -10.73
N ALA A 27 6.09 -5.45 -11.12
CA ALA A 27 5.83 -6.21 -12.34
C ALA A 27 6.29 -5.41 -13.57
N PHE A 28 5.90 -4.14 -13.66
CA PHE A 28 6.31 -3.26 -14.76
C PHE A 28 7.83 -3.16 -14.88
N ALA A 29 8.54 -2.96 -13.76
CA ALA A 29 10.00 -2.87 -13.75
C ALA A 29 10.69 -4.16 -14.21
N ARG A 30 10.11 -5.33 -13.90
CA ARG A 30 10.62 -6.64 -14.35
C ARG A 30 10.36 -6.88 -15.83
N GLU A 31 9.19 -6.51 -16.32
CA GLU A 31 8.76 -6.73 -17.70
C GLU A 31 9.43 -5.77 -18.69
N ASN A 32 9.85 -4.58 -18.23
CA ASN A 32 10.38 -3.53 -19.08
C ASN A 32 11.80 -3.08 -18.67
N PRO A 33 12.80 -3.98 -18.65
CA PRO A 33 14.16 -3.61 -18.25
C PRO A 33 14.78 -2.64 -19.27
N GLY A 34 15.21 -1.46 -18.81
CA GLY A 34 15.97 -0.50 -19.64
C GLY A 34 15.20 0.16 -20.78
N ARG A 35 13.87 -0.02 -20.87
CA ARG A 35 13.04 0.65 -21.88
C ARG A 35 12.61 2.05 -21.38
N LEU A 36 12.89 3.06 -22.19
CA LEU A 36 12.63 4.48 -21.91
C LEU A 36 11.87 5.13 -23.07
N ASP A 37 10.80 4.50 -23.55
CA ASP A 37 9.86 5.21 -24.44
C ASP A 37 8.86 6.05 -23.63
N ALA A 38 8.29 7.06 -24.28
CA ALA A 38 7.45 8.06 -23.62
C ALA A 38 6.16 7.45 -23.06
N GLU A 39 5.63 6.39 -23.69
CA GLU A 39 4.40 5.73 -23.24
C GLU A 39 4.64 4.89 -22.00
N LEU A 40 5.69 4.06 -22.01
CA LEU A 40 6.13 3.31 -20.83
C LEU A 40 6.49 4.23 -19.67
N THR A 41 7.14 5.36 -19.94
CA THR A 41 7.45 6.37 -18.90
C THR A 41 6.19 6.96 -18.28
N ARG A 42 5.15 7.21 -19.07
CA ARG A 42 3.85 7.70 -18.57
C ARG A 42 3.16 6.65 -17.71
N GLN A 43 3.12 5.40 -18.15
CA GLN A 43 2.52 4.28 -17.42
C GLN A 43 3.25 4.03 -16.09
N TRP A 44 4.59 4.00 -16.11
CA TRP A 44 5.42 3.92 -14.92
C TRP A 44 5.14 5.05 -13.94
N SER A 45 5.11 6.29 -14.42
CA SER A 45 4.86 7.47 -13.58
C SER A 45 3.47 7.43 -12.95
N ALA A 46 2.45 6.95 -13.67
CA ALA A 46 1.10 6.78 -13.15
C ALA A 46 1.06 5.72 -12.04
N ALA A 47 1.72 4.57 -12.23
CA ALA A 47 1.80 3.51 -11.23
C ALA A 47 2.52 3.97 -9.95
N VAL A 48 3.68 4.62 -10.09
CA VAL A 48 4.42 5.19 -8.95
C VAL A 48 3.62 6.27 -8.23
N LYS A 49 2.87 7.10 -8.96
CA LYS A 49 1.99 8.11 -8.36
C LYS A 49 0.85 7.46 -7.55
N ALA A 50 0.23 6.41 -8.09
CA ALA A 50 -0.81 5.66 -7.40
C ALA A 50 -0.28 5.01 -6.11
N GLU A 51 0.89 4.36 -6.16
CA GLU A 51 1.54 3.77 -4.99
C GLU A 51 1.81 4.83 -3.90
N ARG A 52 2.39 5.98 -4.28
CA ARG A 52 2.64 7.08 -3.35
C ARG A 52 1.35 7.59 -2.71
N ASN A 53 0.30 7.79 -3.50
CA ASN A 53 -0.99 8.25 -2.98
C ASN A 53 -1.57 7.25 -1.96
N ALA A 54 -1.49 5.94 -2.23
CA ALA A 54 -1.94 4.91 -1.31
C ALA A 54 -1.12 4.89 0.00
N ILE A 55 0.20 5.06 -0.08
CA ILE A 55 1.07 5.21 1.10
C ILE A 55 0.67 6.43 1.93
N HIS A 56 0.44 7.57 1.28
CA HIS A 56 0.04 8.80 1.97
C HIS A 56 -1.31 8.66 2.66
N ALA A 57 -2.32 8.10 1.97
CA ALA A 57 -3.64 7.87 2.54
C ALA A 57 -3.58 6.92 3.74
N LEU A 58 -2.82 5.81 3.64
CA LEU A 58 -2.62 4.87 4.73
C LEU A 58 -1.96 5.54 5.95
N HIS A 59 -0.92 6.34 5.73
CA HIS A 59 -0.21 7.02 6.82
C HIS A 59 -0.98 8.19 7.43
N ALA A 60 -1.87 8.83 6.66
CA ALA A 60 -2.73 9.92 7.16
C ALA A 60 -3.92 9.42 7.98
N HIS A 61 -4.22 8.12 7.96
CA HIS A 61 -5.36 7.57 8.67
C HIS A 61 -5.25 7.81 10.20
N PRO A 62 -6.31 8.26 10.90
CA PRO A 62 -6.25 8.63 12.32
C PRO A 62 -5.63 7.56 13.24
N MET A 63 -5.99 6.29 13.03
CA MET A 63 -5.44 5.14 13.76
C MET A 63 -3.93 4.91 13.54
N MET A 64 -3.38 5.38 12.42
CA MET A 64 -1.94 5.31 12.11
C MET A 64 -1.15 6.49 12.69
N VAL A 65 -1.82 7.62 12.93
CA VAL A 65 -1.24 8.86 13.44
C VAL A 65 -1.27 8.92 14.97
N LEU A 66 -2.34 8.44 15.60
CA LEU A 66 -2.61 8.63 17.03
C LEU A 66 -2.04 7.53 17.95
N GLY A 67 -1.43 6.47 17.41
CA GLY A 67 -1.10 5.26 18.18
C GLY A 67 0.41 5.00 18.38
N PRO A 68 0.86 4.61 19.59
CA PRO A 68 2.27 4.28 19.89
C PRO A 68 2.76 2.93 19.31
N ASN A 69 2.10 2.37 18.29
CA ASN A 69 2.48 1.07 17.74
C ASN A 69 2.18 0.89 16.25
N ARG A 70 2.52 1.89 15.42
CA ARG A 70 2.45 1.82 13.94
C ARG A 70 2.93 0.48 13.38
N PHE A 71 4.04 -0.05 13.88
CA PHE A 71 4.58 -1.34 13.43
C PHE A 71 3.65 -2.53 13.74
N LYS A 72 3.03 -2.58 14.93
CA LYS A 72 2.08 -3.65 15.28
C LYS A 72 0.81 -3.54 14.44
N ILE A 73 0.30 -2.32 14.23
CA ILE A 73 -0.88 -2.06 13.38
C ILE A 73 -0.59 -2.50 11.94
N MET A 74 0.54 -2.09 11.36
CA MET A 74 0.97 -2.51 10.02
C MET A 74 1.15 -4.02 9.90
N ARG A 75 1.66 -4.68 10.94
CA ARG A 75 1.80 -6.14 10.96
C ARG A 75 0.44 -6.83 10.98
N ALA A 76 -0.49 -6.34 11.79
CA ALA A 76 -1.85 -6.86 11.87
C ALA A 76 -2.62 -6.63 10.55
N LEU A 77 -2.47 -5.45 9.94
CA LEU A 77 -3.03 -5.09 8.64
C LEU A 77 -2.59 -6.03 7.53
N ARG A 78 -1.28 -6.31 7.44
CA ARG A 78 -0.73 -7.26 6.45
C ARG A 78 -1.23 -8.68 6.67
N ALA A 79 -1.43 -9.09 7.92
CA ALA A 79 -2.00 -10.41 8.22
C ALA A 79 -3.47 -10.47 7.76
N ALA A 80 -4.28 -9.46 8.08
CA ALA A 80 -5.67 -9.38 7.68
C ALA A 80 -5.85 -9.32 6.15
N ALA A 81 -5.04 -8.52 5.45
CA ALA A 81 -5.11 -8.37 4.00
C ALA A 81 -4.78 -9.65 3.21
N ARG A 82 -4.11 -10.63 3.83
CA ARG A 82 -3.75 -11.93 3.21
C ARG A 82 -4.80 -13.02 3.37
N ILE A 83 -5.76 -12.87 4.28
CA ILE A 83 -6.71 -13.93 4.67
C ILE A 83 -8.03 -13.85 3.86
N THR A 84 -8.13 -12.92 2.93
CA THR A 84 -9.36 -12.60 2.16
C THR A 84 -9.11 -12.75 0.68
#